data_AF-A0A7T3AA26-F1
#
_entry.id   AF-A0A7T3AA26-F1
#
_cell.length_a   1.000
_cell.length_b   1.000
_cell.length_c   1.000
_cell.angle_alpha   90.00
_cell.angle_beta   90.00
_cell.angle_gamma   90.00
#
_symmetry.space_group_name_H-M   'P 1'
#
loop_
_entity.id
_entity.type
_entity.pdbx_description
1 polymer ?
#
loop_
_entity_poly.entity_id
_entity_poly.type
_entity_poly.pdbx_seq_one_letter_code
_entity_poly.pdbx_strand_id
1 'polypeptide(L)'
;MITGSVGRYGLNRHDDVGLVQSLLKRAGMDPGPIDHIADRRIIAAIVGFQQRFLTRPDGRVDVGGITLARLQSGAVRAAPRHMVQPDRVAAFTVAPRSGSGSGGEPKNWTGDSSKWPQDKKLASLEPGFRRKIEAVLQTLRAQGFRPDIVFGWRSVAVQQQLTRRGVTKVRFSFHNAQTPQGRPNAWAVDIVDER
;
A
#
# COMPACT_ATOMS: atom_id res chain seq x y z
N MET A 1 2.16 -17.84 20.68
CA MET A 1 3.11 -17.11 19.81
C MET A 1 2.57 -17.12 18.39
N ILE A 2 2.89 -16.13 17.55
CA ILE A 2 2.49 -16.19 16.14
C ILE A 2 3.27 -17.27 15.40
N THR A 3 2.63 -17.95 14.46
CA THR A 3 3.20 -19.05 13.67
C THR A 3 3.59 -18.61 12.25
N GLY A 4 3.10 -17.47 11.80
CA GLY A 4 3.43 -16.80 10.55
C GLY A 4 3.44 -15.28 10.72
N SER A 5 3.99 -14.57 9.73
CA SER A 5 4.06 -13.11 9.77
C SER A 5 2.68 -12.45 9.62
N VAL A 6 2.49 -11.31 10.26
CA VAL A 6 1.22 -10.57 10.30
C VAL A 6 1.42 -9.11 9.88
N GLY A 7 0.42 -8.50 9.26
CA GLY A 7 0.44 -7.13 8.78
C GLY A 7 0.75 -7.07 7.28
N ARG A 8 1.47 -6.02 6.88
CA ARG A 8 1.75 -5.74 5.48
C ARG A 8 2.54 -6.87 4.83
N TYR A 9 1.95 -7.49 3.80
CA TYR A 9 2.51 -8.65 3.07
C TYR A 9 2.83 -9.86 3.95
N GLY A 10 2.24 -9.95 5.15
CA GLY A 10 2.35 -11.10 6.03
C GLY A 10 1.54 -12.29 5.53
N LEU A 11 1.81 -13.46 6.09
CA LEU A 11 0.96 -14.64 5.91
C LEU A 11 -0.46 -14.42 6.45
N ASN A 12 -0.61 -13.54 7.44
CA ASN A 12 -1.89 -13.10 7.99
C ASN A 12 -2.82 -14.26 8.36
N ARG A 13 -2.25 -15.28 9.03
CA ARG A 13 -3.04 -16.39 9.57
C ARG A 13 -4.03 -15.83 10.60
N HIS A 14 -5.27 -16.27 10.51
CA HIS A 14 -6.38 -15.80 11.33
C HIS A 14 -6.03 -15.69 12.84
N ASP A 15 -5.45 -16.75 13.42
CA ASP A 15 -5.11 -16.77 14.85
C ASP A 15 -3.96 -15.83 15.19
N ASP A 16 -2.97 -15.71 14.29
CA ASP A 16 -1.83 -14.81 14.47
C ASP A 16 -2.27 -13.34 14.39
N VAL A 17 -3.23 -13.02 13.51
CA VAL A 17 -3.79 -11.68 13.38
C VAL A 17 -4.50 -11.27 14.66
N GLY A 18 -5.37 -12.11 15.21
CA GLY A 18 -6.04 -11.82 16.48
C GLY A 18 -5.07 -11.64 17.66
N LEU A 19 -3.99 -12.43 17.68
CA LEU A 19 -2.93 -12.27 18.68
C LEU A 19 -2.22 -10.91 18.55
N VAL A 20 -1.89 -10.48 17.33
CA VAL A 20 -1.27 -9.17 17.07
C VAL A 20 -2.21 -8.01 17.36
N GLN A 21 -3.51 -8.10 17.02
CA GLN A 21 -4.51 -7.10 17.39
C GLN A 21 -4.60 -6.94 18.92
N SER A 22 -4.64 -8.06 19.65
CA SER A 22 -4.65 -8.05 21.12
C SER A 22 -3.41 -7.39 21.69
N LEU A 23 -2.23 -7.73 21.15
CA LEU A 23 -0.95 -7.15 21.56
C LEU A 23 -0.87 -5.64 21.31
N LEU A 24 -1.29 -5.19 20.12
CA LEU A 24 -1.31 -3.77 19.75
C LEU A 24 -2.22 -2.97 20.67
N LYS A 25 -3.42 -3.51 20.96
CA LYS A 25 -4.38 -2.88 21.87
C LYS A 25 -3.82 -2.73 23.29
N ARG A 26 -3.14 -3.76 23.80
CA ARG A 26 -2.41 -3.68 25.09
C ARG A 26 -1.27 -2.68 25.07
N ALA A 27 -0.59 -2.51 23.93
CA ALA A 27 0.48 -1.53 23.76
C ALA A 27 -0.01 -0.07 23.57
N GLY A 28 -1.32 0.16 23.70
CA GLY A 28 -1.96 1.47 23.54
C GLY A 28 -2.07 1.93 22.08
N MET A 29 -2.01 1.01 21.12
CA MET A 29 -2.34 1.27 19.72
C MET A 29 -3.79 0.89 19.44
N ASP A 30 -4.39 1.46 18.40
CA ASP A 30 -5.74 1.10 17.96
C ASP A 30 -5.70 0.30 16.65
N PRO A 31 -5.71 -1.04 16.71
CA PRO A 31 -5.82 -1.89 15.52
C PRO A 31 -7.28 -2.05 15.05
N GLY A 32 -8.26 -1.44 15.73
CA GLY A 32 -9.68 -1.73 15.55
C GLY A 32 -10.19 -2.89 16.43
N PRO A 33 -11.32 -3.51 16.05
CA PRO A 33 -11.83 -4.72 16.68
C PRO A 33 -10.82 -5.88 16.62
N ILE A 34 -10.90 -6.81 17.56
CA ILE A 34 -10.15 -8.09 17.49
C ILE A 34 -11.00 -9.04 16.64
N ASP A 35 -11.06 -8.77 15.35
CA ASP A 35 -11.86 -9.50 14.36
C ASP A 35 -11.02 -10.50 13.56
N HIS A 36 -9.72 -10.62 13.86
CA HIS A 36 -8.78 -11.51 13.19
C HIS A 36 -8.55 -11.18 11.70
N ILE A 37 -8.90 -9.96 11.27
CA ILE A 37 -8.74 -9.50 9.89
C ILE A 37 -7.53 -8.57 9.76
N ALA A 38 -6.64 -8.90 8.82
CA ALA A 38 -5.46 -8.11 8.49
C ALA A 38 -5.80 -6.90 7.60
N ASP A 39 -6.61 -5.98 8.11
CA ASP A 39 -7.10 -4.80 7.38
C ASP A 39 -6.11 -3.61 7.36
N ARG A 40 -6.55 -2.46 6.83
CA ARG A 40 -5.70 -1.25 6.81
C ARG A 40 -5.47 -0.67 8.21
N ARG A 41 -6.38 -0.89 9.16
CA ARG A 41 -6.30 -0.33 10.52
C ARG A 41 -5.25 -1.05 11.34
N ILE A 42 -5.24 -2.39 11.33
CA ILE A 42 -4.18 -3.16 12.00
C ILE A 42 -2.81 -2.86 11.39
N ILE A 43 -2.70 -2.72 10.07
CA ILE A 43 -1.43 -2.33 9.43
C ILE A 43 -0.99 -0.93 9.89
N ALA A 44 -1.91 0.04 9.96
CA ALA A 44 -1.61 1.38 10.46
C ALA A 44 -1.18 1.35 11.94
N ALA A 45 -1.81 0.52 12.76
CA ALA A 45 -1.44 0.32 14.16
C ALA A 45 -0.05 -0.31 14.30
N ILE A 46 0.31 -1.29 13.46
CA ILE A 46 1.67 -1.86 13.43
C ILE A 46 2.69 -0.78 13.07
N VAL A 47 2.43 0.01 12.01
CA VAL A 47 3.29 1.12 11.60
C VAL A 47 3.47 2.13 12.73
N GLY A 48 2.38 2.56 13.37
CA GLY A 48 2.45 3.53 14.46
C GLY A 48 3.18 3.00 15.70
N PHE A 49 3.09 1.69 15.96
CA PHE A 49 3.87 1.06 17.02
C PHE A 49 5.36 1.07 16.68
N GLN A 50 5.70 0.65 15.46
CA GLN A 50 7.07 0.59 14.95
C GLN A 50 7.76 1.95 14.92
N GLN A 51 7.04 3.03 14.64
CA GLN A 51 7.58 4.41 14.67
C GLN A 51 8.25 4.77 15.99
N ARG A 52 7.88 4.11 17.10
CA ARG A 52 8.47 4.35 18.42
C ARG A 52 9.93 3.89 18.52
N PHE A 53 10.40 3.05 17.60
CA PHE A 53 11.73 2.42 17.70
C PHE A 53 12.40 2.04 16.37
N LEU A 54 11.71 2.10 15.23
CA LEU A 54 12.28 1.88 13.91
C LEU A 54 12.39 3.20 13.15
N THR A 55 13.52 3.39 12.47
CA THR A 55 13.72 4.51 11.55
C THR A 55 12.88 4.38 10.27
N ARG A 56 12.54 3.15 9.88
CA ARG A 56 11.71 2.84 8.69
C ARG A 56 10.63 1.81 9.04
N PRO A 57 9.48 2.26 9.56
CA PRO A 57 8.32 1.41 9.81
C PRO A 57 7.79 0.78 8.52
N ASP A 58 7.56 -0.52 8.53
CA ASP A 58 7.15 -1.31 7.36
C ASP A 58 5.74 -1.89 7.48
N GLY A 59 5.16 -1.87 8.68
CA GLY A 59 3.84 -2.39 8.98
C GLY A 59 3.77 -3.92 9.03
N ARG A 60 4.89 -4.61 9.22
CA ARG A 60 4.99 -6.08 9.28
C ARG A 60 5.51 -6.59 10.63
N VAL A 61 4.94 -7.69 11.09
CA VAL A 61 5.32 -8.40 12.31
C VAL A 61 5.76 -9.80 11.92
N ASP A 62 7.06 -10.09 12.04
CA ASP A 62 7.63 -11.41 11.75
C ASP A 62 7.77 -12.27 13.01
N VAL A 63 7.72 -13.59 12.82
CA VAL A 63 7.98 -14.57 13.88
C VAL A 63 9.40 -14.37 14.40
N GLY A 64 9.54 -14.17 15.72
CA GLY A 64 10.85 -13.87 16.34
C GLY A 64 11.41 -12.47 16.03
N GLY A 65 10.66 -11.62 15.32
CA GLY A 65 11.10 -10.28 14.96
C GLY A 65 11.05 -9.27 16.12
N ILE A 66 11.78 -8.16 15.96
CA ILE A 66 11.89 -7.11 16.99
C ILE A 66 10.54 -6.47 17.34
N THR A 67 9.65 -6.31 16.36
CA THR A 67 8.30 -5.77 16.56
C THR A 67 7.48 -6.68 17.47
N LEU A 68 7.53 -8.00 17.24
CA LEU A 68 6.84 -8.99 18.06
C LEU A 68 7.41 -9.02 19.48
N ALA A 69 8.74 -9.03 19.62
CA ALA A 69 9.40 -9.04 20.91
C ALA A 69 9.01 -7.82 21.77
N ARG A 70 8.93 -6.62 21.17
CA ARG A 70 8.51 -5.39 21.87
C ARG A 70 7.02 -5.37 22.22
N LEU A 71 6.17 -5.94 21.38
CA LEU A 71 4.75 -6.11 21.69
C LEU A 71 4.53 -7.07 22.87
N GLN A 72 5.29 -8.15 22.94
CA GLN A 72 5.17 -9.18 23.99
C GLN A 72 5.72 -8.71 25.34
N SER A 73 6.83 -7.97 25.33
CA SER A 73 7.48 -7.48 26.55
C SER A 73 6.71 -6.37 27.26
N GLY A 74 5.65 -5.82 26.65
CA GLY A 74 4.82 -4.77 27.26
C GLY A 74 5.59 -3.48 27.56
N ALA A 75 6.84 -3.36 27.09
CA ALA A 75 7.77 -2.32 27.45
C ALA A 75 7.44 -1.02 26.70
N VAL A 76 6.43 -0.30 27.19
CA VAL A 76 6.27 1.12 26.93
C VAL A 76 7.17 1.85 27.91
N ARG A 77 8.36 2.28 27.46
CA ARG A 77 9.00 3.43 28.12
C ARG A 77 8.28 4.67 27.59
N ALA A 78 7.38 5.19 28.42
CA ALA A 78 6.69 6.45 28.17
C ALA A 78 7.68 7.63 28.21
N ALA A 79 7.51 8.57 27.28
CA ALA A 79 7.61 10.05 27.38
C ALA A 79 8.36 10.72 26.21
N PRO A 80 8.12 12.02 25.88
CA PRO A 80 6.96 12.85 26.17
C PRO A 80 6.25 13.37 24.89
N ARG A 81 5.04 13.90 25.05
CA ARG A 81 4.42 14.81 24.08
C ARG A 81 5.33 16.04 23.94
N HIS A 82 5.87 16.30 22.75
CA HIS A 82 6.26 17.65 22.36
C HIS A 82 5.18 18.21 21.44
N MET A 83 4.20 18.81 22.10
CA MET A 83 3.21 19.68 21.51
C MET A 83 3.92 21.03 21.30
N VAL A 84 4.24 21.38 20.06
CA VAL A 84 4.53 22.77 19.69
C VAL A 84 3.22 23.34 19.16
N GLN A 85 2.78 24.41 19.81
CA GLN A 85 1.50 25.09 19.63
C GLN A 85 1.38 25.80 18.28
N PRO A 86 0.14 26.12 17.86
CA PRO A 86 -0.16 26.83 16.62
C PRO A 86 0.15 28.32 16.77
N ASP A 87 0.62 28.96 15.69
CA ASP A 87 0.15 30.27 15.25
C ASP A 87 0.85 30.72 13.97
N ARG A 88 0.13 30.58 12.85
CA ARG A 88 -0.11 31.65 11.87
C ARG A 88 -1.02 31.09 10.78
N VAL A 89 -2.32 31.23 11.01
CA VAL A 89 -3.31 31.27 9.94
C VAL A 89 -3.23 32.64 9.28
N ALA A 90 -2.61 32.70 8.10
CA ALA A 90 -2.88 33.73 7.12
C ALA A 90 -3.50 33.04 5.90
N ALA A 91 -4.82 33.20 5.83
CA ALA A 91 -5.72 33.00 4.71
C ALA A 91 -5.11 32.60 3.36
N PHE A 92 -5.50 31.42 2.88
CA PHE A 92 -5.90 31.28 1.48
C PHE A 92 -7.28 30.66 1.44
N THR A 93 -8.28 31.55 1.39
CA THR A 93 -9.61 31.25 0.90
C THR A 93 -9.49 30.85 -0.56
N VAL A 94 -9.73 29.58 -0.87
CA VAL A 94 -10.22 29.19 -2.20
C VAL A 94 -11.46 28.35 -2.01
N ALA A 95 -12.57 28.89 -2.49
CA ALA A 95 -13.91 28.30 -2.56
C ALA A 95 -13.91 26.86 -3.14
N PRO A 96 -14.95 26.06 -2.87
CA PRO A 96 -15.05 24.70 -3.38
C PRO A 96 -15.21 24.75 -4.89
N ARG A 97 -14.21 24.25 -5.62
CA ARG A 97 -14.38 23.92 -7.03
C ARG A 97 -14.89 22.49 -7.10
N SER A 98 -16.21 22.38 -7.13
CA SER A 98 -16.91 21.24 -7.70
C SER A 98 -16.49 21.09 -9.17
N GLY A 99 -15.37 20.40 -9.37
CA GLY A 99 -14.93 19.87 -10.65
C GLY A 99 -15.27 18.39 -10.69
N SER A 100 -16.51 18.09 -11.05
CA SER A 100 -16.97 16.76 -11.44
C SER A 100 -16.16 16.26 -12.64
N GLY A 101 -15.01 15.64 -12.38
CA GLY A 101 -14.35 14.72 -13.29
C GLY A 101 -14.83 13.31 -13.00
N SER A 102 -16.06 13.01 -13.41
CA SER A 102 -16.66 11.68 -13.39
C SER A 102 -15.99 10.75 -14.41
N GLY A 103 -14.72 10.42 -14.19
CA GLY A 103 -14.07 9.27 -14.83
C GLY A 103 -14.51 8.00 -14.09
N GLY A 104 -15.69 7.47 -14.43
CA GLY A 104 -16.17 6.21 -13.85
C GLY A 104 -15.09 5.13 -13.94
N GLU A 105 -14.82 4.43 -12.84
CA GLU A 105 -13.85 3.33 -12.83
C GLU A 105 -14.10 2.41 -14.03
N PRO A 106 -13.08 2.11 -14.85
CA PRO A 106 -13.23 1.19 -15.97
C PRO A 106 -13.85 -0.13 -15.49
N LYS A 107 -15.07 -0.43 -15.90
CA LYS A 107 -15.82 -1.60 -15.40
C LYS A 107 -15.29 -2.94 -15.93
N ASN A 108 -14.44 -2.91 -16.97
CA ASN A 108 -13.93 -4.10 -17.66
C ASN A 108 -12.39 -4.16 -17.57
N TRP A 109 -11.88 -4.86 -16.55
CA TRP A 109 -10.46 -5.10 -16.35
C TRP A 109 -10.05 -6.47 -16.91
N THR A 110 -9.62 -6.51 -18.17
CA THR A 110 -9.19 -7.73 -18.86
C THR A 110 -7.88 -7.51 -19.62
N GLY A 111 -7.12 -8.58 -19.86
CA GLY A 111 -5.89 -8.51 -20.65
C GLY A 111 -4.72 -7.92 -19.87
N ASP A 112 -4.03 -6.96 -20.50
CA ASP A 112 -2.92 -6.20 -19.92
C ASP A 112 -2.94 -4.74 -20.38
N SER A 113 -2.12 -3.93 -19.71
CA SER A 113 -2.13 -2.48 -19.82
C SER A 113 -1.27 -1.91 -20.95
N SER A 114 -0.59 -2.73 -21.76
CA SER A 114 0.38 -2.27 -22.77
C SER A 114 -0.18 -1.18 -23.70
N LYS A 115 -1.45 -1.34 -24.10
CA LYS A 115 -2.15 -0.42 -25.03
C LYS A 115 -3.21 0.46 -24.34
N TRP A 116 -3.24 0.49 -23.02
CA TRP A 116 -4.22 1.30 -22.31
C TRP A 116 -3.83 2.79 -22.32
N PRO A 117 -4.83 3.69 -22.31
CA PRO A 117 -4.63 5.10 -21.99
C PRO A 117 -3.87 5.31 -20.66
N GLN A 118 -3.12 6.41 -20.54
CA GLN A 118 -2.25 6.72 -19.38
C GLN A 118 -3.05 6.76 -18.06
N ASP A 119 -4.24 7.36 -18.07
CA ASP A 119 -5.16 7.42 -16.93
C ASP A 119 -5.63 6.01 -16.50
N LYS A 120 -5.95 5.13 -17.45
CA LYS A 120 -6.33 3.75 -17.16
C LYS A 120 -5.15 2.92 -16.63
N LYS A 121 -3.93 3.15 -17.15
CA LYS A 121 -2.69 2.54 -16.61
C LYS A 121 -2.49 2.97 -15.15
N LEU A 122 -2.64 4.25 -14.85
CA LEU A 122 -2.54 4.80 -13.50
C LEU A 122 -3.63 4.23 -12.57
N ALA A 123 -4.86 4.14 -13.05
CA ALA A 123 -6.00 3.58 -12.34
C ALA A 123 -5.87 2.07 -12.05
N SER A 124 -4.97 1.37 -12.73
CA SER A 124 -4.70 -0.05 -12.50
C SER A 124 -3.77 -0.33 -11.31
N LEU A 125 -3.07 0.71 -10.83
CA LEU A 125 -2.15 0.64 -9.71
C LEU A 125 -2.88 0.62 -8.36
N GLU A 126 -2.25 0.04 -7.35
CA GLU A 126 -2.73 0.13 -5.96
C GLU A 126 -2.85 1.61 -5.53
N PRO A 127 -3.94 2.04 -4.85
CA PRO A 127 -4.20 3.46 -4.61
C PRO A 127 -3.08 4.24 -3.87
N GLY A 128 -2.40 3.61 -2.89
CA GLY A 128 -1.28 4.23 -2.20
C GLY A 128 -0.03 4.35 -3.07
N PHE A 129 0.27 3.32 -3.86
CA PHE A 129 1.35 3.32 -4.84
C PHE A 129 1.08 4.35 -5.95
N ARG A 130 -0.16 4.41 -6.46
CA ARG A 130 -0.62 5.38 -7.46
C ARG A 130 -0.30 6.81 -7.07
N ARG A 131 -0.63 7.23 -5.85
CA ARG A 131 -0.33 8.59 -5.36
C ARG A 131 1.16 8.91 -5.38
N LYS A 132 2.02 7.93 -5.11
CA LYS A 132 3.48 8.12 -5.19
C LYS A 132 3.92 8.25 -6.64
N ILE A 133 3.37 7.45 -7.55
CA ILE A 133 3.66 7.52 -8.97
C ILE A 133 3.19 8.86 -9.57
N GLU A 134 2.01 9.35 -9.18
CA GLU A 134 1.53 10.69 -9.54
C GLU A 134 2.55 11.78 -9.16
N ALA A 135 3.10 11.73 -7.94
CA ALA A 135 4.13 12.66 -7.49
C ALA A 135 5.46 12.52 -8.26
N VAL A 136 5.88 11.30 -8.58
CA VAL A 136 7.07 11.04 -9.41
C VAL A 136 6.89 11.62 -10.81
N LEU A 137 5.76 11.34 -11.47
CA LEU A 137 5.46 11.86 -12.80
C LEU A 137 5.39 13.40 -12.82
N GLN A 138 4.80 14.01 -11.79
CA GLN A 138 4.81 15.46 -11.63
C GLN A 138 6.24 16.01 -11.49
N THR A 139 7.07 15.39 -10.66
CA THR A 139 8.46 15.81 -10.43
C THR A 139 9.28 15.72 -11.71
N LEU A 140 9.17 14.61 -12.44
CA LEU A 140 9.87 14.42 -13.71
C LEU A 140 9.44 15.45 -14.76
N ARG A 141 8.13 15.74 -14.88
CA ARG A 141 7.63 16.80 -15.77
C ARG A 141 8.15 18.17 -15.39
N ALA A 142 8.20 18.50 -14.10
CA ALA A 142 8.77 19.75 -13.62
C ALA A 142 10.27 19.89 -13.93
N GLN A 143 10.98 18.78 -14.07
CA GLN A 143 12.39 18.72 -14.49
C GLN A 143 12.57 18.68 -16.03
N GLY A 144 11.50 18.81 -16.81
CA GLY A 144 11.55 18.84 -18.27
C GLY A 144 11.62 17.45 -18.93
N PHE A 145 11.38 16.37 -18.19
CA PHE A 145 11.14 15.05 -18.76
C PHE A 145 9.71 14.93 -19.29
N ARG A 146 9.49 14.00 -20.22
CA ARG A 146 8.18 13.59 -20.76
C ARG A 146 7.93 12.13 -20.38
N PRO A 147 7.63 11.86 -19.08
CA PRO A 147 7.48 10.50 -18.60
C PRO A 147 6.12 9.91 -18.97
N ASP A 148 6.18 8.69 -19.48
CA ASP A 148 5.05 7.93 -19.99
C ASP A 148 5.01 6.53 -19.37
N ILE A 149 3.85 6.12 -18.86
CA ILE A 149 3.67 4.75 -18.37
C ILE A 149 3.51 3.84 -19.58
N VAL A 150 4.44 2.92 -19.77
CA VAL A 150 4.35 1.91 -20.83
C VAL A 150 3.59 0.67 -20.36
N PHE A 151 3.69 0.34 -19.07
CA PHE A 151 3.02 -0.83 -18.49
C PHE A 151 2.72 -0.64 -17.00
N GLY A 152 1.49 -0.90 -16.59
CA GLY A 152 1.06 -0.89 -15.19
C GLY A 152 0.63 -2.27 -14.69
N TRP A 153 -0.33 -2.88 -15.37
CA TRP A 153 -0.98 -4.12 -14.91
C TRP A 153 -1.12 -5.20 -16.00
N ARG A 154 -1.14 -6.45 -15.56
CA ARG A 154 -1.45 -7.67 -16.31
C ARG A 154 -2.41 -8.54 -15.50
N SER A 155 -3.49 -9.04 -16.10
CA SER A 155 -4.36 -9.99 -15.39
C SER A 155 -3.65 -11.30 -15.00
N VAL A 156 -4.11 -11.92 -13.91
CA VAL A 156 -3.63 -13.25 -13.51
C VAL A 156 -3.87 -14.29 -14.62
N ALA A 157 -5.00 -14.20 -15.35
CA ALA A 157 -5.31 -15.08 -16.47
C ALA A 157 -4.26 -14.97 -17.59
N VAL A 158 -3.84 -13.76 -17.96
CA VAL A 158 -2.77 -13.55 -18.95
C VAL A 158 -1.43 -14.09 -18.42
N GLN A 159 -1.08 -13.85 -17.16
CA GLN A 159 0.16 -14.39 -16.59
C GLN A 159 0.19 -15.94 -16.61
N GLN A 160 -0.93 -16.59 -16.28
CA GLN A 160 -1.05 -18.04 -16.36
C GLN A 160 -0.91 -18.54 -17.81
N GLN A 161 -1.47 -17.84 -18.78
CA GLN A 161 -1.32 -18.17 -20.20
C GLN A 161 0.14 -18.03 -20.66
N LEU A 162 0.85 -16.96 -20.28
CA LEU A 162 2.27 -16.77 -20.56
C LEU A 162 3.12 -17.89 -19.94
N THR A 163 2.77 -18.32 -18.73
CA THR A 163 3.46 -19.42 -18.05
C THR A 163 3.24 -20.74 -18.78
N ARG A 164 1.98 -21.06 -19.14
CA ARG A 164 1.64 -22.27 -19.90
C ARG A 164 2.32 -22.34 -21.27
N ARG A 165 2.57 -21.19 -21.90
CA ARG A 165 3.29 -21.06 -23.17
C ARG A 165 4.81 -21.07 -23.02
N GLY A 166 5.35 -21.13 -21.80
CA GLY A 166 6.80 -21.09 -21.56
C GLY A 166 7.46 -19.72 -21.76
N VAL A 167 6.68 -18.65 -21.99
CA VAL A 167 7.21 -17.28 -22.15
C VAL A 167 7.78 -16.75 -20.83
N THR A 168 7.28 -17.26 -19.71
CA THR A 168 7.76 -16.90 -18.37
C THR A 168 7.71 -18.12 -17.45
N LYS A 169 8.62 -18.15 -16.47
CA LYS A 169 8.64 -19.19 -15.44
C LYS A 169 7.88 -18.78 -14.16
N VAL A 170 7.56 -17.49 -14.01
CA VAL A 170 6.92 -16.97 -12.80
C VAL A 170 5.40 -16.89 -12.97
N ARG A 171 4.67 -17.35 -11.95
CA ARG A 171 3.19 -17.26 -11.91
C ARG A 171 2.70 -15.96 -11.26
N PHE A 172 3.58 -15.26 -10.56
CA PHE A 172 3.31 -14.02 -9.85
C PHE A 172 4.35 -12.93 -10.19
N SER A 173 3.88 -11.70 -10.30
CA SER A 173 4.66 -10.47 -10.46
C SER A 173 3.87 -9.29 -9.87
N PHE A 174 4.54 -8.21 -9.48
CA PHE A 174 3.82 -7.03 -8.97
C PHE A 174 2.94 -6.34 -10.02
N HIS A 175 3.16 -6.60 -11.32
CA HIS A 175 2.23 -6.17 -12.37
C HIS A 175 0.95 -7.00 -12.43
N ASN A 176 0.89 -8.21 -11.86
CA ASN A 176 -0.33 -9.02 -11.84
C ASN A 176 -1.03 -9.11 -10.48
N ALA A 177 -0.62 -8.26 -9.54
CA ALA A 177 -1.35 -8.07 -8.31
C ALA A 177 -2.77 -7.56 -8.59
N GLN A 178 -3.75 -8.20 -7.94
CA GLN A 178 -5.17 -7.88 -8.05
C GLN A 178 -5.86 -8.12 -6.71
N THR A 179 -7.03 -7.52 -6.49
CA THR A 179 -7.86 -7.79 -5.32
C THR A 179 -8.44 -9.21 -5.39
N PRO A 180 -8.98 -9.76 -4.28
CA PRO A 180 -9.70 -11.03 -4.32
C PRO A 180 -10.85 -11.07 -5.35
N GLN A 181 -11.45 -9.92 -5.65
CA GLN A 181 -12.50 -9.74 -6.65
C GLN A 181 -11.96 -9.59 -8.08
N GLY A 182 -10.65 -9.81 -8.30
CA GLY A 182 -10.02 -9.75 -9.62
C GLY A 182 -9.78 -8.33 -10.15
N ARG A 183 -9.95 -7.29 -9.33
CA ARG A 183 -9.70 -5.90 -9.75
C ARG A 183 -8.20 -5.61 -9.75
N PRO A 184 -7.66 -4.83 -10.71
CA PRO A 184 -6.26 -4.46 -10.72
C PRO A 184 -5.83 -3.79 -9.41
N ASN A 185 -4.65 -4.19 -8.95
CA ASN A 185 -4.03 -3.66 -7.75
C ASN A 185 -2.51 -3.72 -7.87
N ALA A 186 -1.99 -3.27 -9.02
CA ALA A 186 -0.57 -3.40 -9.37
C ALA A 186 0.34 -2.60 -8.42
N TRP A 187 1.47 -3.20 -8.05
CA TRP A 187 2.52 -2.60 -7.22
C TRP A 187 3.80 -2.29 -7.99
N ALA A 188 3.76 -2.44 -9.31
CA ALA A 188 4.85 -2.10 -10.21
C ALA A 188 4.31 -1.30 -11.40
N VAL A 189 5.17 -0.46 -11.96
CA VAL A 189 4.87 0.36 -13.13
C VAL A 189 6.17 0.56 -13.90
N ASP A 190 6.11 0.41 -15.22
CA ASP A 190 7.19 0.69 -16.14
C ASP A 190 6.95 2.08 -16.72
N ILE A 191 7.88 3.00 -16.45
CA ILE A 191 7.86 4.38 -16.91
C ILE A 191 9.07 4.59 -17.80
N VAL A 192 8.84 5.15 -18.99
CA VAL A 192 9.91 5.57 -19.90
C VAL A 192 9.80 7.06 -20.14
N ASP A 193 10.88 7.69 -20.57
CA ASP A 193 10.88 9.07 -21.03
C ASP A 193 10.77 9.08 -22.56
N GLU A 194 9.96 9.95 -23.15
CA GLU A 194 9.80 10.07 -24.61
C GLU A 194 10.96 10.78 -25.33
N ARG A 195 12.20 10.64 -24.84
CA ARG A 195 13.39 11.27 -25.45
C ARG A 195 14.10 10.35 -26.44
#